data_AF-A0A559JDR7-F1
#
_entry.id   AF-A0A559JDR7-F1
#
_cell.length_a   1.000
_cell.length_b   1.000
_cell.length_c   1.000
_cell.angle_alpha   90.00
_cell.angle_beta   90.00
_cell.angle_gamma   90.00
#
_symmetry.space_group_name_H-M   'P 1'
#
loop_
_entity.id
_entity.type
_entity.pdbx_description
1 polymer ?
#
loop_
_entity_poly.entity_id
_entity_poly.type
_entity_poly.pdbx_seq_one_letter_code
_entity_poly.pdbx_strand_id
1 'polypeptide(L)'
;MALKSVNNEVRMTGELKQAYELWLNKLVATSRGERKRRLTSTTNHAEQMFIVKVWWPAFGHFACLQAEHEVRDFKDGTRYLDFAYITEGFKICIEIDGFGAHWRDVNRTQFADQLMRQNHLVIDGWYVLRFSYDDIMDRPRMCQQIIQHLLGRLGAQLDIEIELTLTEQAILQLALSIAEPLSPKFVVQQLGIHRTTVHRHLQCLVSKKLLIPVRTDVKRICGYKANKANLPDFRT
;
A
#
# COMPACT_ATOMS: atom_id res chain seq x y z
N MET A 1 23.94 8.77 -37.25
CA MET A 1 24.26 8.91 -35.81
C MET A 1 23.23 8.07 -35.05
N ALA A 2 23.59 6.83 -34.72
CA ALA A 2 22.66 5.83 -34.19
C ALA A 2 22.33 6.13 -32.72
N LEU A 3 21.04 6.36 -32.44
CA LEU A 3 20.48 6.42 -31.10
C LEU A 3 20.65 5.05 -30.44
N LYS A 4 21.50 5.00 -29.41
CA LYS A 4 21.64 3.83 -28.54
C LYS A 4 20.29 3.57 -27.87
N SER A 5 19.65 2.45 -28.19
CA SER A 5 18.57 1.89 -27.39
C SER A 5 19.15 1.48 -26.03
N VAL A 6 18.97 2.32 -25.02
CA VAL A 6 19.27 1.94 -23.64
C VAL A 6 18.22 0.91 -23.25
N ASN A 7 18.66 -0.35 -23.18
CA ASN A 7 17.89 -1.47 -22.66
C ASN A 7 17.56 -1.15 -21.19
N ASN A 8 16.36 -0.65 -20.94
CA ASN A 8 15.93 -0.14 -19.64
C ASN A 8 15.42 -1.32 -18.79
N GLU A 9 16.31 -2.23 -18.44
CA GLU A 9 15.98 -3.30 -17.49
C GLU A 9 15.56 -2.68 -16.15
N VAL A 10 14.36 -3.03 -15.71
CA VAL A 10 13.77 -2.56 -14.46
C VAL A 10 14.54 -3.16 -13.29
N ARG A 11 15.47 -2.40 -12.69
CA ARG A 11 16.18 -2.86 -11.51
C ARG A 11 15.30 -2.68 -10.26
N MET A 12 14.65 -3.77 -9.84
CA MET A 12 14.01 -3.86 -8.53
C MET A 12 15.08 -4.07 -7.45
N THR A 13 14.89 -3.45 -6.27
CA THR A 13 15.68 -3.82 -5.09
C THR A 13 15.32 -5.24 -4.65
N GLY A 14 16.19 -5.91 -3.89
CA GLY A 14 15.92 -7.27 -3.40
C GLY A 14 14.63 -7.36 -2.58
N GLU A 15 14.38 -6.34 -1.74
CA GLU A 15 13.16 -6.22 -0.94
C GLU A 15 11.91 -6.04 -1.80
N LEU A 16 11.95 -5.10 -2.78
CA LEU A 16 10.83 -4.89 -3.71
C LEU A 16 10.55 -6.17 -4.51
N LYS A 17 11.59 -6.82 -5.03
CA LYS A 17 11.42 -8.05 -5.82
C LYS A 17 10.69 -9.12 -5.01
N GLN A 18 11.12 -9.37 -3.77
CA GLN A 18 10.49 -10.35 -2.89
C GLN A 18 9.03 -9.98 -2.57
N ALA A 19 8.78 -8.72 -2.21
CA ALA A 19 7.43 -8.25 -1.89
C ALA A 19 6.50 -8.32 -3.11
N TYR A 20 7.00 -7.97 -4.30
CA TYR A 20 6.29 -8.01 -5.57
C TYR A 20 5.92 -9.44 -5.96
N GLU A 21 6.87 -10.39 -5.85
CA GLU A 21 6.61 -11.80 -6.13
C GLU A 21 5.55 -12.39 -5.18
N LEU A 22 5.63 -12.09 -3.88
CA LEU A 22 4.62 -12.52 -2.90
C LEU A 22 3.24 -11.95 -3.21
N TRP A 23 3.18 -10.66 -3.51
CA TRP A 23 1.94 -9.97 -3.85
C TRP A 23 1.33 -10.53 -5.15
N LEU A 24 2.12 -10.65 -6.21
CA LEU A 24 1.65 -11.16 -7.51
C LEU A 24 1.18 -12.62 -7.40
N ASN A 25 1.92 -13.48 -6.71
CA ASN A 25 1.52 -14.87 -6.48
C ASN A 25 0.19 -14.97 -5.73
N LYS A 26 -0.04 -14.10 -4.73
CA LYS A 26 -1.33 -14.01 -4.02
C LYS A 26 -2.46 -13.61 -4.97
N LEU A 27 -2.23 -12.62 -5.84
CA LEU A 27 -3.24 -12.19 -6.82
C LEU A 27 -3.56 -13.31 -7.82
N VAL A 28 -2.54 -13.98 -8.37
CA VAL A 28 -2.70 -15.09 -9.33
C VAL A 28 -3.43 -16.28 -8.70
N ALA A 29 -3.13 -16.61 -7.44
CA ALA A 29 -3.77 -17.72 -6.71
C ALA A 29 -5.25 -17.47 -6.44
N THR A 30 -5.63 -16.20 -6.20
CA THR A 30 -7.01 -15.79 -5.91
C THR A 30 -7.81 -15.42 -7.17
N SER A 31 -7.17 -15.32 -8.33
CA SER A 31 -7.79 -14.95 -9.61
C SER A 31 -8.13 -16.17 -10.47
N ARG A 32 -9.13 -16.02 -11.35
CA ARG A 32 -9.55 -17.04 -12.34
C ARG A 32 -9.75 -16.39 -13.71
N GLY A 33 -9.88 -17.23 -14.74
CA GLY A 33 -10.22 -16.79 -16.10
C GLY A 33 -9.28 -15.73 -16.66
N GLU A 34 -9.87 -14.70 -17.25
CA GLU A 34 -9.16 -13.63 -17.96
C GLU A 34 -8.29 -12.78 -17.03
N ARG A 35 -8.71 -12.52 -15.78
CA ARG A 35 -7.87 -11.86 -14.77
C ARG A 35 -6.55 -12.58 -14.55
N LYS A 36 -6.62 -13.90 -14.37
CA LYS A 36 -5.44 -14.74 -14.13
C LYS A 36 -4.50 -14.70 -15.35
N ARG A 37 -5.07 -14.78 -16.56
CA ARG A 37 -4.31 -14.70 -17.82
C ARG A 37 -3.53 -13.38 -17.90
N ARG A 38 -4.17 -12.26 -17.58
CA ARG A 38 -3.58 -10.91 -17.58
C ARG A 38 -2.44 -10.78 -16.58
N LEU A 39 -2.67 -11.17 -15.32
CA LEU A 39 -1.65 -11.15 -14.27
C LEU A 39 -0.40 -12.00 -14.60
N THR A 40 -0.55 -13.06 -15.39
CA THR A 40 0.58 -13.91 -15.83
C THR A 40 1.21 -13.44 -17.15
N SER A 41 0.70 -12.38 -17.77
CA SER A 41 1.22 -11.88 -19.05
C SER A 41 2.58 -11.22 -18.87
N THR A 42 3.51 -11.49 -19.78
CA THR A 42 4.87 -10.91 -19.77
C THR A 42 4.92 -9.49 -20.35
N THR A 43 3.79 -8.96 -20.82
CA THR A 43 3.68 -7.68 -21.55
C THR A 43 3.45 -6.45 -20.67
N ASN A 44 3.34 -6.62 -19.35
CA ASN A 44 2.86 -5.57 -18.45
C ASN A 44 3.98 -4.61 -17.99
N HIS A 45 4.72 -4.06 -18.95
CA HIS A 45 5.85 -3.16 -18.66
C HIS A 45 5.42 -1.86 -17.97
N ALA A 46 4.31 -1.27 -18.40
CA ALA A 46 3.78 -0.03 -17.82
C ALA A 46 3.38 -0.21 -16.34
N GLU A 47 2.71 -1.31 -16.02
CA GLU A 47 2.36 -1.67 -14.65
C GLU A 47 3.60 -1.91 -13.78
N GLN A 48 4.61 -2.61 -14.31
CA GLN A 48 5.88 -2.78 -13.61
C GLN A 48 6.57 -1.43 -13.36
N MET A 49 6.56 -0.52 -14.33
CA MET A 49 7.09 0.84 -14.16
C MET A 49 6.36 1.60 -13.06
N PHE A 50 5.03 1.50 -13.01
CA PHE A 50 4.26 2.12 -11.94
C PHE A 50 4.63 1.55 -10.57
N ILE A 51 4.76 0.23 -10.44
CA ILE A 51 5.18 -0.39 -9.18
C ILE A 51 6.56 0.13 -8.74
N VAL A 52 7.54 0.09 -9.64
CA VAL A 52 8.94 0.40 -9.29
C VAL A 52 9.17 1.89 -9.08
N LYS A 53 8.56 2.75 -9.91
CA LYS A 53 8.81 4.19 -9.89
C LYS A 53 7.83 4.98 -9.05
N VAL A 54 6.61 4.49 -8.83
CA VAL A 54 5.55 5.24 -8.17
C VAL A 54 5.08 4.57 -6.90
N TRP A 55 4.47 3.38 -6.99
CA TRP A 55 3.81 2.77 -5.83
C TRP A 55 4.79 2.41 -4.71
N TRP A 56 5.82 1.61 -5.03
CA TRP A 56 6.76 1.14 -4.03
C TRP A 56 7.53 2.28 -3.33
N PRO A 57 8.09 3.28 -4.04
CA PRO A 57 8.74 4.41 -3.39
C PRO A 57 7.80 5.26 -2.51
N ALA A 58 6.50 5.30 -2.82
CA ALA A 58 5.53 6.09 -2.05
C ALA A 58 5.06 5.38 -0.77
N PHE A 59 4.93 4.05 -0.80
CA PHE A 59 4.23 3.30 0.27
C PHE A 59 5.06 2.15 0.87
N GLY A 60 5.98 1.55 0.12
CA GLY A 60 6.81 0.43 0.60
C GLY A 60 6.04 -0.86 0.92
N HIS A 61 4.79 -0.99 0.46
CA HIS A 61 3.97 -2.19 0.63
C HIS A 61 2.89 -2.28 -0.45
N PHE A 62 2.19 -3.41 -0.54
CA PHE A 62 1.07 -3.64 -1.47
C PHE A 62 -0.28 -3.83 -0.79
N ALA A 63 -0.41 -3.49 0.50
CA ALA A 63 -1.69 -3.52 1.22
C ALA A 63 -2.78 -2.76 0.44
N CYS A 64 -3.97 -3.36 0.37
CA CYS A 64 -5.15 -2.85 -0.35
C CYS A 64 -4.98 -2.66 -1.87
N LEU A 65 -3.79 -2.85 -2.45
CA LEU A 65 -3.55 -2.76 -3.89
C LEU A 65 -3.84 -4.07 -4.60
N GLN A 66 -4.64 -4.00 -5.66
CA GLN A 66 -4.98 -5.07 -6.58
C GLN A 66 -4.50 -4.67 -7.97
N ALA A 67 -3.85 -5.58 -8.70
CA ALA A 67 -3.66 -5.43 -10.14
C ALA A 67 -4.75 -6.16 -10.91
N GLU A 68 -5.00 -5.68 -12.13
CA GLU A 68 -5.93 -6.27 -13.10
C GLU A 68 -7.29 -6.54 -12.45
N HIS A 69 -7.80 -5.57 -11.69
CA HIS A 69 -8.98 -5.79 -10.85
C HIS A 69 -10.23 -5.86 -11.73
N GLU A 70 -10.99 -6.93 -11.55
CA GLU A 70 -12.20 -7.17 -12.34
C GLU A 70 -13.36 -6.31 -11.84
N VAL A 71 -13.98 -5.56 -12.75
CA VAL A 71 -15.21 -4.80 -12.52
C VAL A 71 -16.26 -5.18 -13.55
N ARG A 72 -17.53 -5.19 -13.14
CA ARG A 72 -18.67 -5.36 -14.04
C ARG A 72 -19.05 -4.01 -14.61
N ASP A 73 -19.21 -3.92 -15.93
CA ASP A 73 -19.73 -2.72 -16.57
C ASP A 73 -21.27 -2.75 -16.68
N PHE A 74 -21.87 -1.59 -16.99
CA PHE A 74 -23.32 -1.41 -17.13
C PHE A 74 -23.96 -2.20 -18.30
N LYS A 75 -23.16 -2.85 -19.16
CA LYS A 75 -23.61 -3.63 -20.32
C LYS A 75 -23.35 -5.13 -20.13
N ASP A 76 -23.24 -5.59 -18.89
CA ASP A 76 -22.91 -6.98 -18.51
C ASP A 76 -21.53 -7.46 -19.03
N GLY A 77 -20.66 -6.53 -19.41
CA GLY A 77 -19.29 -6.79 -19.79
C GLY A 77 -18.36 -6.85 -18.59
N THR A 78 -17.31 -7.65 -18.71
CA THR A 78 -16.20 -7.67 -17.75
C THR A 78 -15.09 -6.73 -18.20
N ARG A 79 -14.63 -5.87 -17.30
CA ARG A 79 -13.52 -4.95 -17.51
C ARG A 79 -12.46 -5.15 -16.43
N TYR A 80 -11.21 -4.82 -16.76
CA TYR A 80 -10.07 -4.94 -15.87
C TYR A 80 -9.44 -3.56 -15.71
N LEU A 81 -9.28 -3.13 -14.46
CA LEU A 81 -8.55 -1.92 -14.07
C LEU A 81 -7.07 -2.27 -13.92
N ASP A 82 -6.16 -1.43 -14.41
CA ASP A 82 -4.71 -1.69 -14.27
C ASP A 82 -4.36 -1.89 -12.79
N PHE A 83 -4.81 -0.95 -11.95
CA PHE A 83 -4.76 -1.07 -10.50
C PHE A 83 -6.06 -0.60 -9.82
N ALA A 84 -6.40 -1.29 -8.73
CA ALA A 84 -7.43 -0.88 -7.81
C ALA A 84 -6.88 -0.84 -6.38
N TYR A 85 -7.04 0.28 -5.70
CA TYR A 85 -6.81 0.38 -4.26
C TYR A 85 -8.16 0.32 -3.55
N ILE A 86 -8.39 -0.74 -2.78
CA ILE A 86 -9.70 -1.05 -2.20
C ILE A 86 -9.55 -1.19 -0.68
N THR A 87 -10.32 -0.38 0.04
CA THR A 87 -10.49 -0.42 1.49
C THR A 87 -11.97 -0.65 1.81
N GLU A 88 -12.32 -0.76 3.10
CA GLU A 88 -13.72 -0.81 3.51
C GLU A 88 -14.47 0.50 3.25
N GLY A 89 -13.79 1.65 3.29
CA GLY A 89 -14.43 2.97 3.17
C GLY A 89 -14.47 3.55 1.76
N PHE A 90 -13.51 3.20 0.91
CA PHE A 90 -13.40 3.75 -0.45
C PHE A 90 -12.62 2.85 -1.39
N LYS A 91 -12.80 3.11 -2.70
CA LYS A 91 -12.11 2.42 -3.79
C LYS A 91 -11.57 3.41 -4.81
N ILE A 92 -10.33 3.19 -5.23
CA ILE A 92 -9.62 4.03 -6.19
C ILE A 92 -9.22 3.17 -7.38
N CYS A 93 -9.58 3.61 -8.57
CA CYS A 93 -9.10 3.10 -9.84
C CYS A 93 -7.87 3.92 -10.26
N ILE A 94 -6.79 3.24 -10.61
CA ILE A 94 -5.56 3.86 -11.11
C ILE A 94 -5.26 3.21 -12.48
N GLU A 95 -5.33 4.00 -13.55
CA GLU A 95 -5.04 3.56 -14.92
C GLU A 95 -3.74 4.20 -15.44
N ILE A 96 -3.00 3.46 -16.26
CA ILE A 96 -1.75 3.90 -16.88
C ILE A 96 -1.93 3.94 -18.39
N ASP A 97 -2.07 5.15 -18.92
CA ASP A 97 -2.36 5.39 -20.32
C ASP A 97 -1.07 5.51 -21.14
N GLY A 98 -0.80 4.52 -21.99
CA GLY A 98 0.27 4.64 -22.99
C GLY A 98 -0.05 5.73 -24.02
N PHE A 99 0.95 6.57 -24.34
CA PHE A 99 0.89 7.46 -25.50
C PHE A 99 1.77 6.86 -26.62
N GLY A 100 1.18 6.52 -27.76
CA GLY A 100 1.86 5.82 -28.86
C GLY A 100 0.99 5.65 -30.11
N ALA A 101 1.39 4.77 -31.04
CA ALA A 101 0.62 4.44 -32.25
C ALA A 101 -0.83 4.06 -31.94
N HIS A 102 -1.09 3.52 -30.74
CA HIS A 102 -2.43 3.28 -30.23
C HIS A 102 -3.36 4.50 -30.28
N TRP A 103 -2.93 5.75 -30.03
CA TRP A 103 -3.84 6.90 -30.18
C TRP A 103 -4.07 7.30 -31.64
N ARG A 104 -3.19 6.91 -32.57
CA ARG A 104 -3.43 7.03 -34.02
C ARG A 104 -4.40 5.96 -34.52
N ASP A 105 -4.42 4.80 -33.88
CA ASP A 105 -5.25 3.63 -34.24
C ASP A 105 -6.51 3.46 -33.37
N VAL A 106 -6.64 4.22 -32.28
CA VAL A 106 -7.85 4.29 -31.44
C VAL A 106 -8.92 4.97 -32.28
N ASN A 107 -9.83 4.15 -32.82
CA ASN A 107 -11.00 4.65 -33.53
C ASN A 107 -11.84 5.50 -32.57
N ARG A 108 -12.56 6.50 -33.08
CA ARG A 108 -13.43 7.42 -32.33
C ARG A 108 -14.34 6.69 -31.33
N THR A 109 -14.81 5.50 -31.69
CA THR A 109 -15.64 4.66 -30.83
C THR A 109 -14.90 4.18 -29.57
N GLN A 110 -13.64 3.79 -29.67
CA GLN A 110 -12.84 3.34 -28.53
C GLN A 110 -12.53 4.50 -27.59
N PHE A 111 -12.25 5.69 -28.14
CA PHE A 111 -12.08 6.90 -27.33
C PHE A 111 -13.36 7.24 -26.55
N ALA A 112 -14.51 7.24 -27.22
CA ALA A 112 -15.79 7.46 -26.57
C ALA A 112 -16.11 6.41 -25.50
N ASP A 113 -15.77 5.13 -25.74
CA ASP A 113 -15.95 4.04 -24.77
C ASP A 113 -15.08 4.26 -23.51
N GLN A 114 -13.83 4.72 -23.66
CA GLN A 114 -12.97 5.04 -22.53
C GLN A 114 -13.53 6.18 -21.66
N LEU A 115 -14.08 7.24 -22.28
CA LEU A 115 -14.72 8.33 -21.56
C LEU A 115 -15.95 7.83 -20.78
N MET A 116 -16.79 7.02 -21.42
CA MET A 116 -17.98 6.45 -20.78
C MET A 116 -17.62 5.49 -19.64
N ARG A 117 -16.56 4.68 -19.82
CA ARG A 117 -16.03 3.81 -18.77
C ARG A 117 -15.61 4.60 -17.53
N GLN A 118 -14.89 5.70 -17.71
CA GLN A 118 -14.51 6.55 -16.59
C GLN A 118 -15.72 7.10 -15.85
N ASN A 119 -16.74 7.59 -16.59
CA ASN A 119 -17.97 8.09 -15.99
C ASN A 119 -18.69 7.01 -15.19
N HIS A 120 -18.78 5.79 -15.71
CA HIS A 120 -19.39 4.66 -15.01
C HIS A 120 -18.68 4.35 -13.69
N LEU A 121 -17.34 4.31 -13.69
CA LEU A 121 -16.57 4.11 -12.46
C LEU A 121 -16.86 5.19 -11.42
N VAL A 122 -16.90 6.47 -11.84
CA VAL A 122 -17.21 7.58 -10.95
C VAL A 122 -18.62 7.45 -10.36
N ILE A 123 -19.61 7.11 -11.18
CA ILE A 123 -20.99 6.87 -10.74
C ILE A 123 -21.06 5.72 -9.73
N ASP A 124 -20.27 4.66 -9.95
CA ASP A 124 -20.18 3.51 -9.05
C ASP A 124 -19.37 3.81 -7.76
N GLY A 125 -18.99 5.07 -7.52
CA GLY A 125 -18.30 5.48 -6.30
C GLY A 125 -16.80 5.20 -6.32
N TRP A 126 -16.19 5.02 -7.48
CA TRP A 126 -14.73 4.98 -7.60
C TRP A 126 -14.15 6.38 -7.70
N TYR A 127 -13.07 6.63 -6.96
CA TYR A 127 -12.14 7.70 -7.31
C TYR A 127 -11.29 7.22 -8.48
N VAL A 128 -11.13 8.02 -9.52
CA VAL A 128 -10.36 7.63 -10.71
C VAL A 128 -9.14 8.53 -10.84
N LEU A 129 -7.96 7.92 -10.83
CA LEU A 129 -6.68 8.55 -11.19
C LEU A 129 -6.18 7.93 -12.49
N ARG A 130 -5.76 8.77 -13.44
CA ARG A 130 -5.15 8.32 -14.69
C ARG A 130 -3.83 9.02 -14.86
N PHE A 131 -2.80 8.26 -15.17
CA PHE A 131 -1.46 8.77 -15.44
C PHE A 131 -1.05 8.36 -16.85
N SER A 132 -0.43 9.24 -17.61
CA SER A 132 0.22 8.78 -18.84
C SER A 132 1.44 7.94 -18.50
N TYR A 133 1.84 7.04 -19.41
CA TYR A 133 3.10 6.31 -19.27
C TYR A 133 4.28 7.27 -19.11
N ASP A 134 4.28 8.39 -19.82
CA ASP A 134 5.30 9.43 -19.71
C ASP A 134 5.31 10.10 -18.32
N ASP A 135 4.15 10.27 -17.67
CA ASP A 135 4.09 10.74 -16.28
C ASP A 135 4.82 9.79 -15.32
N ILE A 136 4.63 8.49 -15.49
CA ILE A 136 5.29 7.46 -14.68
C ILE A 136 6.81 7.49 -14.91
N MET A 137 7.23 7.70 -16.15
CA MET A 137 8.65 7.64 -16.53
C MET A 137 9.41 8.90 -16.15
N ASP A 138 8.85 10.07 -16.49
CA ASP A 138 9.53 11.36 -16.44
C ASP A 138 9.21 12.14 -15.17
N ARG A 139 8.01 11.96 -14.61
CA ARG A 139 7.52 12.70 -13.43
C ARG A 139 7.00 11.82 -12.29
N PRO A 140 7.68 10.71 -11.92
CA PRO A 140 7.14 9.74 -10.96
C PRO A 140 6.83 10.33 -9.57
N ARG A 141 7.63 11.31 -9.10
CA ARG A 141 7.38 11.97 -7.81
C ARG A 141 6.06 12.74 -7.78
N MET A 142 5.65 13.32 -8.91
CA MET A 142 4.36 14.01 -9.01
C MET A 142 3.21 12.99 -8.90
N CYS A 143 3.32 11.84 -9.59
CA CYS A 143 2.35 10.75 -9.48
C CYS A 143 2.24 10.23 -8.04
N GLN A 144 3.37 10.03 -7.36
CA GLN A 144 3.41 9.63 -5.94
C GLN A 144 2.64 10.63 -5.06
N GLN A 145 2.93 11.92 -5.21
CA GLN A 145 2.30 12.99 -4.43
C GLN A 145 0.79 13.07 -4.67
N ILE A 146 0.32 12.89 -5.90
CA ILE A 146 -1.12 12.89 -6.22
C ILE A 146 -1.83 11.73 -5.51
N ILE A 147 -1.27 10.52 -5.58
CA ILE A 147 -1.87 9.34 -4.93
C ILE A 147 -1.85 9.54 -3.40
N GLN A 148 -0.73 9.96 -2.83
CA GLN A 148 -0.62 10.24 -1.40
C GLN A 148 -1.58 11.34 -0.93
N HIS A 149 -1.76 12.40 -1.72
CA HIS A 149 -2.70 13.48 -1.40
C HIS A 149 -4.15 13.00 -1.40
N LEU A 150 -4.56 12.20 -2.41
CA LEU A 150 -5.90 11.62 -2.45
C LEU A 150 -6.12 10.70 -1.24
N LEU A 151 -5.19 9.78 -0.98
CA LEU A 151 -5.27 8.87 0.17
C LEU A 151 -5.35 9.65 1.50
N GLY A 152 -4.50 10.66 1.69
CA GLY A 152 -4.54 11.52 2.87
C GLY A 152 -5.86 12.27 3.03
N ARG A 153 -6.45 12.76 1.93
CA ARG A 153 -7.76 13.42 1.94
C ARG A 153 -8.90 12.48 2.31
N LEU A 154 -8.84 11.24 1.83
CA LEU A 154 -9.87 10.23 2.10
C LEU A 154 -9.74 9.61 3.49
N GLY A 155 -8.76 10.04 4.29
CA GLY A 155 -8.51 9.43 5.59
C GLY A 155 -8.08 7.98 5.43
N ALA A 156 -7.35 7.66 4.35
CA ALA A 156 -6.70 6.38 4.16
C ALA A 156 -5.60 6.20 5.21
N GLN A 157 -6.00 6.01 6.46
CA GLN A 157 -5.17 5.32 7.42
C GLN A 157 -5.06 3.92 6.84
N LEU A 158 -3.83 3.53 6.50
CA LEU A 158 -3.50 2.12 6.57
C LEU A 158 -3.63 1.80 8.04
N ASP A 159 -4.85 1.46 8.45
CA ASP A 159 -5.08 0.52 9.51
C ASP A 159 -4.41 -0.76 9.00
N ILE A 160 -3.07 -0.79 9.11
CA ILE A 160 -2.45 -1.97 9.67
C ILE A 160 -3.19 -2.05 10.99
N GLU A 161 -4.29 -2.82 11.02
CA GLU A 161 -4.91 -3.29 12.24
C GLU A 161 -3.80 -4.05 12.93
N ILE A 162 -2.96 -3.31 13.65
CA ILE A 162 -2.12 -3.88 14.65
C ILE A 162 -3.15 -4.27 15.69
N GLU A 163 -3.66 -5.49 15.60
CA GLU A 163 -4.59 -6.03 16.58
C GLU A 163 -3.91 -5.93 17.94
N LEU A 164 -4.29 -4.92 18.72
CA LEU A 164 -3.79 -4.74 20.07
C LEU A 164 -4.82 -5.34 21.00
N THR A 165 -4.37 -6.25 21.86
CA THR A 165 -5.18 -6.64 23.01
C THR A 165 -5.43 -5.42 23.90
N LEU A 166 -6.50 -5.42 24.71
CA LEU A 166 -6.78 -4.34 25.68
C LEU A 166 -5.57 -4.03 26.57
N THR A 167 -4.82 -5.06 26.97
CA THR A 167 -3.58 -4.92 27.73
C THR A 167 -2.50 -4.17 26.94
N GLU A 168 -2.32 -4.48 25.66
CA GLU A 168 -1.32 -3.82 24.82
C GLU A 168 -1.69 -2.36 24.53
N GLN A 169 -2.98 -2.07 24.34
CA GLN A 169 -3.49 -0.71 24.23
C GLN A 169 -3.19 0.09 25.50
N ALA A 170 -3.51 -0.47 26.67
CA ALA A 170 -3.24 0.19 27.95
C ALA A 170 -1.74 0.45 28.19
N ILE A 171 -0.88 -0.52 27.85
CA ILE A 171 0.58 -0.36 27.95
C ILE A 171 1.08 0.75 27.01
N LEU A 172 0.56 0.80 25.78
CA LEU A 172 0.97 1.81 24.81
C LEU A 172 0.49 3.21 25.21
N GLN A 173 -0.75 3.34 25.70
CA GLN A 173 -1.26 4.58 26.27
C GLN A 173 -0.41 5.05 27.45
N LEU A 174 -0.02 4.13 28.33
CA LEU A 174 0.87 4.46 29.45
C LEU A 174 2.23 4.96 28.94
N ALA A 175 2.81 4.34 27.91
CA ALA A 175 4.06 4.80 27.29
C ALA A 175 3.95 6.20 26.65
N LEU A 176 2.77 6.58 26.16
CA LEU A 176 2.51 7.90 25.56
C LEU A 176 2.24 8.98 26.61
N SER A 177 1.72 8.58 27.77
CA SER A 177 1.35 9.50 28.87
C SER A 177 2.53 10.02 29.68
N ILE A 178 3.72 9.42 29.53
CA ILE A 178 4.91 9.74 30.34
C ILE A 178 6.05 10.31 29.48
N ALA A 179 6.82 11.24 30.04
CA ALA A 179 7.99 11.81 29.38
C ALA A 179 9.23 10.88 29.45
N GLU A 180 9.29 10.04 30.48
CA GLU A 180 10.37 9.09 30.71
C GLU A 180 10.15 7.75 30.00
N PRO A 181 11.20 6.96 29.72
CA PRO A 181 11.03 5.62 29.19
C PRO A 181 10.18 4.72 30.11
N LEU A 182 9.22 4.03 29.49
CA LEU A 182 8.36 3.07 30.17
C LEU A 182 9.17 1.87 30.67
N SER A 183 9.20 1.66 32.00
CA SER A 183 9.87 0.50 32.58
C SER A 183 8.89 -0.66 32.85
N PRO A 184 9.31 -1.94 32.73
CA PRO A 184 8.45 -3.08 33.07
C PRO A 184 7.90 -3.01 34.51
N LYS A 185 8.70 -2.49 35.45
CA LYS A 185 8.28 -2.31 36.85
C LYS A 185 7.12 -1.33 36.96
N PHE A 186 7.18 -0.22 36.23
CA PHE A 186 6.13 0.78 36.21
C PHE A 186 4.83 0.21 35.62
N VAL A 187 4.91 -0.56 34.53
CA VAL A 187 3.73 -1.22 33.93
C VAL A 187 3.05 -2.17 34.92
N VAL A 188 3.83 -3.00 35.63
CA VAL A 188 3.29 -3.90 36.66
C VAL A 188 2.56 -3.12 37.76
N GLN A 189 3.13 -2.00 38.20
CA GLN A 189 2.56 -1.16 39.25
C GLN A 189 1.28 -0.46 38.81
N GLN A 190 1.22 0.04 37.57
CA GLN A 190 0.09 0.82 37.07
C GLN A 190 -1.09 -0.06 36.63
N LEU A 191 -0.81 -1.23 36.04
CA LEU A 191 -1.86 -2.09 35.50
C LEU A 191 -2.23 -3.27 36.41
N GLY A 192 -1.47 -3.52 37.48
CA GLY A 192 -1.71 -4.65 38.39
C GLY A 192 -1.50 -6.03 37.75
N ILE A 193 -0.79 -6.10 36.61
CA ILE A 193 -0.60 -7.32 35.83
C ILE A 193 0.68 -8.03 36.26
N HIS A 194 0.64 -9.37 36.31
CA HIS A 194 1.81 -10.17 36.65
C HIS A 194 3.01 -9.90 35.73
N ARG A 195 4.22 -9.90 36.31
CA ARG A 195 5.46 -9.49 35.63
C ARG A 195 5.77 -10.30 34.36
N THR A 196 5.47 -11.59 34.33
CA THR A 196 5.68 -12.44 33.14
C THR A 196 4.78 -12.02 31.98
N THR A 197 3.51 -11.70 32.27
CA THR A 197 2.52 -11.23 31.29
C THR A 197 2.91 -9.87 30.73
N VAL A 198 3.38 -8.95 31.58
CA VAL A 198 3.91 -7.65 31.15
C VAL A 198 5.08 -7.82 30.19
N HIS A 199 6.05 -8.68 30.51
CA HIS A 199 7.19 -8.92 29.63
C HIS A 199 6.77 -9.45 28.26
N ARG A 200 5.81 -10.37 28.21
CA ARG A 200 5.26 -10.90 26.95
C ARG A 200 4.64 -9.79 26.09
N HIS A 201 3.76 -8.97 26.67
CA HIS A 201 3.12 -7.89 25.91
C HIS A 201 4.11 -6.80 25.47
N LEU A 202 5.11 -6.46 26.29
CA LEU A 202 6.18 -5.54 25.88
C LEU A 202 6.98 -6.08 24.70
N GLN A 203 7.28 -7.38 24.67
CA GLN A 203 7.93 -8.01 23.52
C GLN A 203 7.04 -8.01 22.28
N CYS A 204 5.74 -8.30 22.42
CA CYS A 204 4.77 -8.22 21.32
C CYS A 204 4.66 -6.80 20.75
N LEU A 205 4.63 -5.78 21.60
CA LEU A 205 4.61 -4.38 21.15
C LEU A 205 5.91 -3.95 20.45
N VAL A 206 7.06 -4.51 20.85
CA VAL A 206 8.33 -4.30 20.14
C VAL A 206 8.35 -5.01 18.79
N SER A 207 7.86 -6.25 18.70
CA SER A 207 7.78 -6.98 17.41
C SER A 207 6.81 -6.29 16.43
N LYS A 208 5.73 -5.70 16.96
CA LYS A 208 4.79 -4.82 16.23
C LYS A 208 5.40 -3.44 15.88
N LYS A 209 6.65 -3.17 16.26
CA LYS A 209 7.37 -1.89 16.07
C LYS A 209 6.69 -0.67 16.71
N LEU A 210 5.83 -0.88 17.72
CA LEU A 210 5.13 0.17 18.45
C LEU A 210 5.90 0.66 19.67
N LEU A 211 6.76 -0.19 20.24
CA LEU A 211 7.72 0.18 21.26
C LEU A 211 9.15 -0.03 20.76
N ILE A 212 10.07 0.82 21.22
CA ILE A 212 11.50 0.70 20.97
C ILE A 212 12.21 0.51 22.32
N PRO A 213 13.00 -0.56 22.51
CA PRO A 213 13.88 -0.69 23.66
C PRO A 213 14.88 0.47 23.71
N VAL A 214 15.05 1.10 24.88
CA VAL A 214 16.05 2.18 25.04
C VAL A 214 17.47 1.66 24.87
N ARG A 215 17.71 0.40 25.26
CA ARG A 215 18.98 -0.29 25.12
C ARG A 215 18.76 -1.69 24.60
N THR A 216 19.50 -2.07 23.57
CA THR A 216 19.43 -3.37 22.91
C THR A 216 20.64 -4.26 23.25
N ASP A 217 21.70 -3.68 23.82
CA ASP A 217 22.98 -4.29 24.18
C ASP A 217 23.00 -4.93 25.58
N VAL A 218 21.84 -5.06 26.23
CA VAL A 218 21.74 -5.46 27.64
C VAL A 218 21.06 -6.82 27.78
N LYS A 219 21.54 -7.63 28.74
CA LYS A 219 20.91 -8.92 29.10
C LYS A 219 19.43 -8.78 29.49
N ARG A 220 19.02 -7.60 29.99
CA ARG A 220 17.65 -7.32 30.39
C ARG A 220 17.27 -5.90 29.99
N ILE A 221 16.21 -5.79 29.17
CA ILE A 221 15.65 -4.51 28.76
C ILE A 221 14.88 -3.90 29.94
N CYS A 222 15.25 -2.68 30.33
CA CYS A 222 14.69 -1.99 31.49
C CYS A 222 13.81 -0.78 31.13
N GLY A 223 13.78 -0.37 29.86
CA GLY A 223 13.04 0.81 29.42
C GLY A 223 12.65 0.73 27.95
N TYR A 224 11.48 1.26 27.64
CA TYR A 224 10.88 1.29 26.31
C TYR A 224 10.37 2.70 26.01
N LYS A 225 10.41 3.12 24.73
CA LYS A 225 9.78 4.37 24.27
C LYS A 225 8.73 4.05 23.21
N ALA A 226 7.65 4.82 23.19
CA ALA A 226 6.67 4.75 22.12
C ALA A 226 7.32 5.15 20.79
N ASN A 227 7.15 4.32 19.77
CA ASN A 227 7.61 4.62 18.42
C ASN A 227 6.61 5.53 17.72
N LYS A 228 6.75 6.85 17.90
CA LYS A 228 5.82 7.84 17.36
C LYS A 228 5.59 7.74 15.84
N ALA A 229 6.57 7.22 15.10
CA ALA A 229 6.47 7.04 13.65
C ALA A 229 5.52 5.90 13.22
N ASN A 230 5.22 4.97 14.13
CA ASN A 230 4.41 3.78 13.87
C ASN A 230 3.17 3.68 14.76
N LEU A 231 2.83 4.73 15.53
CA LEU A 231 1.63 4.68 16.36
C LEU A 231 0.39 4.65 15.48
N PRO A 232 -0.59 3.76 15.77
CA PRO A 232 -1.91 3.91 15.20
C PRO A 232 -2.51 5.23 15.72
N ASP A 233 -3.27 5.92 14.88
CA ASP A 233 -3.85 7.20 15.24
C ASP A 233 -5.01 6.94 16.22
N PHE A 234 -4.75 7.03 17.53
CA PHE A 234 -5.74 6.78 18.59
C PHE A 234 -6.81 7.88 18.72
N ARG A 235 -7.01 8.71 17.68
CA ARG A 235 -8.00 9.78 17.69
C ARG A 235 -9.40 9.17 17.56
N THR A 236 -9.95 8.83 18.71
CA THR A 236 -11.39 8.68 18.92
C THR A 236 -12.04 10.06 18.97
#